data_AF-A0A644ZTG2-F1
#
_entry.id   AF-A0A644ZTG2-F1
#
_cell.length_a   1.000
_cell.length_b   1.000
_cell.length_c   1.000
_cell.angle_alpha   90.00
_cell.angle_beta   90.00
_cell.angle_gamma   90.00
#
_symmetry.space_group_name_H-M   'P 1'
#
loop_
_entity.id
_entity.type
_entity.pdbx_description
1 polymer ?
#
loop_
_entity_poly.entity_id
_entity_poly.type
_entity_poly.pdbx_seq_one_letter_code
_entity_poly.pdbx_strand_id
1 'polypeptide(L)'
;MGNTFISDPSHPSYGDNHPRFGYPGSENDTDYLASFLQKMKDIGYLAEGKSNILSFEVKPQAGEDADLVVANAKRTLLDAWRSVR
;
A
#
# COMPACT_ATOMS: atom_id res chain seq x y z
N MET A 1 5.39 4.23 0.58
CA MET A 1 4.47 3.34 -0.18
C MET A 1 3.05 3.76 0.15
N GLY A 2 2.03 3.36 -0.60
CA GLY A 2 0.66 3.79 -0.28
C GLY A 2 -0.29 3.62 -1.46
N ASN A 3 -1.46 4.21 -1.32
CA ASN A 3 -2.53 4.14 -2.32
C ASN A 3 -3.11 5.52 -2.60
N THR A 4 -3.74 5.68 -3.75
CA THR A 4 -4.41 6.92 -4.19
C THR A 4 -5.67 6.56 -4.96
N PHE A 5 -6.57 7.53 -5.12
CA PHE A 5 -7.73 7.42 -5.98
C PHE A 5 -7.70 8.61 -6.94
N ILE A 6 -7.55 8.38 -8.24
CA ILE A 6 -7.38 9.47 -9.21
C ILE A 6 -8.36 9.41 -10.38
N SER A 7 -9.24 8.41 -10.41
CA SER A 7 -10.18 8.22 -11.53
C SER A 7 -11.32 9.24 -11.57
N ASP A 8 -11.71 9.83 -10.44
CA ASP A 8 -12.81 10.82 -10.36
C ASP A 8 -12.45 11.98 -9.41
N PRO A 9 -12.20 13.19 -9.94
CA PRO A 9 -11.90 14.40 -9.16
C PRO A 9 -12.99 14.84 -8.18
N SER A 10 -14.23 14.39 -8.36
CA SER A 10 -15.35 14.73 -7.48
C SER A 10 -15.49 13.77 -6.29
N HIS A 11 -14.78 12.63 -6.33
CA HIS A 11 -14.85 11.63 -5.29
C HIS A 11 -14.19 12.13 -3.98
N PRO A 12 -14.77 11.90 -2.78
CA PRO A 12 -14.19 12.37 -1.52
C PRO A 12 -12.77 11.87 -1.23
N SER A 13 -12.42 10.70 -1.76
CA SER A 13 -11.08 10.10 -1.62
C SER A 13 -10.12 10.52 -2.73
N TYR A 14 -10.50 11.43 -3.64
CA TYR A 14 -9.65 11.83 -4.76
C TYR A 14 -8.31 12.41 -4.31
N GLY A 15 -7.25 12.08 -5.06
CA GLY A 15 -5.89 12.50 -4.81
C GLY A 15 -5.18 11.65 -3.75
N ASP A 16 -4.17 12.23 -3.10
CA ASP A 16 -3.31 11.56 -2.13
C ASP A 16 -3.95 11.48 -0.74
N ASN A 17 -5.17 10.95 -0.68
CA ASN A 17 -5.94 10.75 0.55
C ASN A 17 -5.64 9.41 1.24
N HIS A 18 -4.66 8.67 0.74
CA HIS A 18 -4.15 7.42 1.30
C HIS A 18 -5.24 6.41 1.71
N PRO A 19 -6.21 6.06 0.85
CA PRO A 19 -7.15 5.02 1.20
C PRO A 19 -6.41 3.70 1.49
N ARG A 20 -7.04 2.77 2.19
CA ARG A 20 -6.46 1.43 2.36
C ARG A 20 -6.15 0.78 1.00
N PHE A 21 -5.22 -0.17 0.97
CA PHE A 21 -4.96 -0.94 -0.25
C PHE A 21 -6.21 -1.71 -0.70
N GLY A 22 -6.42 -1.77 -2.02
CA GLY A 22 -7.62 -2.39 -2.59
C GLY A 22 -8.92 -1.66 -2.23
N TYR A 23 -8.85 -0.35 -1.97
CA TYR A 23 -10.07 0.47 -1.87
C TYR A 23 -10.77 0.49 -3.24
N PRO A 24 -12.11 0.37 -3.32
CA PRO A 24 -12.80 0.30 -4.61
C PRO A 24 -12.43 1.46 -5.55
N GLY A 25 -11.93 1.14 -6.74
CA GLY A 25 -11.49 2.14 -7.74
C GLY A 25 -10.16 2.85 -7.46
N SER A 26 -9.45 2.50 -6.38
CA SER A 26 -8.10 3.02 -6.09
C SER A 26 -7.02 2.30 -6.89
N GLU A 27 -5.83 2.91 -6.99
CA GLU A 27 -4.78 2.48 -7.92
C GLU A 27 -3.98 1.26 -7.43
N ASN A 28 -3.75 1.14 -6.13
CA ASN A 28 -2.78 0.20 -5.57
C ASN A 28 -3.43 -0.86 -4.67
N ASP A 29 -3.07 -2.11 -4.93
CA ASP A 29 -3.31 -3.28 -4.07
C ASP A 29 -2.07 -4.19 -4.10
N THR A 30 -2.21 -5.43 -3.65
CA THR A 30 -1.19 -6.46 -3.46
C THR A 30 -0.19 -6.57 -4.62
N ASP A 31 -0.66 -6.65 -5.86
CA ASP A 31 0.21 -6.91 -7.02
C ASP A 31 1.18 -5.76 -7.32
N TYR A 32 0.68 -4.52 -7.24
CA TYR A 32 1.51 -3.33 -7.41
C TYR A 32 2.48 -3.15 -6.24
N LEU A 33 2.04 -3.44 -5.02
CA LEU A 33 2.92 -3.43 -3.85
C LEU A 33 4.03 -4.50 -3.96
N ALA A 34 3.70 -5.70 -4.43
CA ALA A 34 4.68 -6.77 -4.66
C ALA A 34 5.71 -6.36 -5.71
N SER A 35 5.26 -5.76 -6.81
CA SER A 35 6.13 -5.24 -7.87
C SER A 35 7.10 -4.17 -7.34
N PHE A 36 6.61 -3.25 -6.50
CA PHE A 36 7.45 -2.26 -5.83
C PHE A 36 8.49 -2.93 -4.92
N LEU A 37 8.06 -3.85 -4.05
CA LEU A 37 8.94 -4.54 -3.10
C LEU A 37 10.01 -5.38 -3.80
N GLN A 38 9.66 -6.07 -4.89
CA GLN A 38 10.61 -6.77 -5.76
C GLN A 38 11.67 -5.80 -6.27
N LYS A 39 11.25 -4.64 -6.79
CA LYS A 39 12.21 -3.65 -7.28
C LYS A 39 13.13 -3.14 -6.19
N MET A 40 12.61 -2.91 -4.97
CA MET A 40 13.42 -2.52 -3.81
C MET A 40 14.43 -3.60 -3.40
N LYS A 41 14.07 -4.88 -3.54
CA LYS A 41 14.99 -6.00 -3.36
C LYS A 41 16.07 -6.02 -4.46
N ASP A 42 15.67 -5.90 -5.72
CA ASP A 42 16.56 -5.98 -6.89
C ASP A 42 17.65 -4.88 -6.88
N ILE A 43 17.30 -3.66 -6.45
CA ILE A 43 18.27 -2.56 -6.31
C ILE A 43 19.11 -2.66 -5.02
N GLY A 44 18.89 -3.71 -4.22
CA GLY A 44 19.61 -3.97 -2.99
C GLY A 44 19.24 -3.04 -1.82
N TYR A 45 18.09 -2.35 -1.87
CA TYR A 45 17.62 -1.54 -0.73
C TYR A 45 17.18 -2.44 0.43
N LEU A 46 16.50 -3.54 0.11
CA LEU A 46 16.07 -4.58 1.05
C LEU A 46 17.01 -5.80 1.07
N ALA A 47 18.30 -5.60 0.78
CA ALA A 47 19.29 -6.66 0.81
C ALA A 47 19.51 -7.20 2.24
N GLU A 48 19.87 -8.48 2.35
CA GLU A 48 20.25 -9.09 3.62
C GLU A 48 21.39 -8.31 4.30
N GLY A 49 21.32 -8.18 5.63
CA GLY A 49 22.26 -7.39 6.41
C GLY A 49 22.00 -5.87 6.40
N LYS A 50 21.03 -5.36 5.63
CA LYS A 50 20.58 -3.97 5.71
C LYS A 50 19.35 -3.82 6.62
N SER A 51 19.26 -2.70 7.32
CA SER A 51 18.14 -2.34 8.21
C SER A 51 17.43 -1.08 7.73
N ASN A 52 17.23 -0.96 6.41
CA ASN A 52 16.55 0.19 5.83
C ASN A 52 15.04 0.14 6.14
N ILE A 53 14.41 1.32 6.23
CA ILE A 53 13.01 1.46 6.61
C ILE A 53 12.17 1.79 5.39
N LEU A 54 11.07 1.06 5.21
CA LEU A 54 9.97 1.46 4.34
C LEU A 54 8.74 1.73 5.19
N SER A 55 8.09 2.85 4.93
CA SER A 55 6.83 3.24 5.57
C SER A 55 5.75 3.52 4.52
N PHE A 56 4.50 3.48 4.99
CA PHE A 56 3.34 3.92 4.25
C PHE A 56 2.29 4.46 5.18
N GLU A 57 1.49 5.38 4.65
CA GLU A 57 0.38 6.01 5.33
C GLU A 57 -0.91 5.40 4.80
N VAL A 58 -1.86 5.19 5.72
CA VAL A 58 -3.23 4.78 5.41
C VAL A 58 -4.17 5.61 6.26
N LYS A 59 -5.25 6.09 5.64
CA LYS A 59 -6.26 6.95 6.23
C LYS A 59 -7.63 6.31 6.04
N PRO A 60 -8.37 6.03 7.12
CA PRO A 60 -9.73 5.52 7.02
C PRO A 60 -10.62 6.47 6.22
N GLN A 61 -11.40 5.92 5.29
CA GLN A 61 -12.45 6.66 4.60
C GLN A 61 -13.75 6.65 5.43
N ALA A 62 -14.75 7.42 5.00
CA ALA A 62 -16.01 7.54 5.72
C ALA A 62 -16.66 6.17 5.97
N GLY A 63 -16.92 5.85 7.24
CA GLY A 63 -17.52 4.58 7.66
C GLY A 63 -16.54 3.42 7.86
N GLU A 64 -15.24 3.62 7.63
CA GLU A 64 -14.22 2.60 7.92
C GLU A 64 -13.71 2.69 9.36
N ASP A 65 -13.47 1.54 9.96
CA ASP A 65 -12.81 1.41 11.25
C ASP A 65 -11.28 1.50 11.10
N ALA A 66 -10.63 2.31 11.94
CA ALA A 66 -9.20 2.58 11.83
C ALA A 66 -8.32 1.35 12.10
N ASP A 67 -8.71 0.50 13.05
CA ASP A 67 -7.96 -0.72 13.36
C ASP A 67 -8.09 -1.73 12.22
N LEU A 68 -9.27 -1.82 11.58
CA LEU A 68 -9.46 -2.65 10.39
C LEU A 68 -8.65 -2.15 9.18
N VAL A 69 -8.52 -0.84 9.01
CA VAL A 69 -7.67 -0.23 7.96
C VAL A 69 -6.20 -0.59 8.19
N VAL A 70 -5.71 -0.48 9.42
CA VAL A 70 -4.33 -0.89 9.76
C VAL A 70 -4.14 -2.40 9.57
N ALA A 71 -5.12 -3.22 9.98
CA ALA A 71 -5.08 -4.66 9.80
C ALA A 71 -5.05 -5.06 8.32
N ASN A 72 -5.86 -4.41 7.48
CA ASN A 72 -5.83 -4.56 6.03
C ASN A 72 -4.42 -4.26 5.48
N ALA A 73 -3.85 -3.11 5.84
CA ALA A 73 -2.60 -2.69 5.26
C ALA A 73 -1.42 -3.60 5.65
N LYS A 74 -1.42 -4.13 6.89
CA LYS A 74 -0.47 -5.17 7.32
C LYS A 74 -0.64 -6.46 6.53
N ARG A 75 -1.89 -6.91 6.30
CA ARG A 75 -2.17 -8.13 5.53
C ARG A 75 -1.73 -7.98 4.08
N THR A 76 -2.09 -6.89 3.41
CA THR A 76 -1.65 -6.61 2.04
C THR A 76 -0.13 -6.57 1.94
N LEU A 77 0.57 -5.95 2.89
CA LEU A 77 2.04 -5.96 2.91
C LEU A 77 2.61 -7.39 2.99
N LEU A 78 2.06 -8.22 3.88
CA LEU A 78 2.50 -9.61 4.04
C LEU A 78 2.23 -10.45 2.78
N ASP A 79 1.06 -10.28 2.16
CA ASP A 79 0.67 -10.99 0.95
C ASP A 79 1.51 -10.56 -0.26
N ALA A 80 1.78 -9.26 -0.39
CA ALA A 80 2.68 -8.73 -1.40
C ALA A 80 4.11 -9.26 -1.20
N TRP A 81 4.61 -9.26 0.04
CA TRP A 81 5.94 -9.76 0.37
C TRP A 81 6.11 -11.25 0.05
N ARG A 82 5.09 -12.08 0.30
CA ARG A 82 5.09 -13.50 -0.08
C ARG A 82 5.23 -13.74 -1.58
N SER A 83 4.91 -12.75 -2.40
CA SER A 83 4.99 -12.82 -3.86
C SER A 83 6.35 -12.35 -4.41
N VAL A 84 7.22 -11.78 -3.56
CA VAL A 84 8.58 -11.35 -3.92
C VAL A 84 9.51 -12.56 -4.02
N ARG A 85 10.27 -12.65 -5.12
CA ARG A 85 11.22 -13.73 -5.43
C ARG A 85 12.64 -13.35 -5.07
#